data_AF-A0A2S7QRM8-F1
#
_entry.id   AF-A0A2S7QRM8-F1
#
_cell.length_a   1.000
_cell.length_b   1.000
_cell.length_c   1.000
_cell.angle_alpha   90.00
_cell.angle_beta   90.00
_cell.angle_gamma   90.00
#
_symmetry.space_group_name_H-M   'P 1'
#
loop_
_entity.id
_entity.type
_entity.pdbx_description
1 polymer ?
#
loop_
_entity_poly.entity_id
_entity_poly.type
_entity_poly.pdbx_seq_one_letter_code
_entity_poly.pdbx_strand_id
1 'polypeptide(L)'
;MKDLLKKSPSSAPSNVDSTEPVLHAKILSRLFWPQLQDTTYLIPPAIASLQSRYSTGFESLKASRKLTWLPTLGQTTVELELQDRTIVEEVLPWQATVIYAFNNDSASDPNVEITKSVQELIDTLEMDRSLVISALKFWTHKLVLHETTPGSGIYAVLETLDPSDRARSDAQATAAGAGAEDAPDAGAKDKGITGEHDVYAYE
;
A
#
# COMPACT_ATOMS: atom_id res chain seq x y z
N MET A 1 -50.51 -4.98 24.09
CA MET A 1 -50.38 -3.51 24.27
C MET A 1 -49.01 -3.25 24.87
N LYS A 2 -48.15 -2.52 24.14
CA LYS A 2 -46.99 -1.73 24.62
C LYS A 2 -45.78 -2.54 25.14
N ASP A 3 -44.52 -2.36 24.77
CA ASP A 3 -43.75 -1.56 23.79
C ASP A 3 -42.35 -2.24 23.80
N LEU A 4 -41.81 -2.75 22.68
CA LEU A 4 -40.75 -2.11 21.88
C LEU A 4 -39.88 -1.08 22.64
N LEU A 5 -38.71 -1.51 23.13
CA LEU A 5 -37.50 -0.69 22.99
C LEU A 5 -36.23 -1.55 22.92
N LYS A 6 -35.58 -1.43 21.76
CA LYS A 6 -34.25 -1.93 21.43
C LYS A 6 -33.23 -1.49 22.49
N LYS A 7 -32.37 -2.41 22.91
CA LYS A 7 -31.01 -2.05 23.33
C LYS A 7 -30.04 -2.84 22.47
N SER A 8 -29.59 -2.21 21.39
CA SER A 8 -28.44 -2.68 20.62
C SER A 8 -27.23 -2.76 21.56
N PRO A 9 -26.35 -3.78 21.42
CA PRO A 9 -25.03 -3.69 22.03
C PRO A 9 -24.24 -2.64 21.25
N SER A 10 -24.09 -1.45 21.86
CA SER A 10 -23.04 -0.51 21.48
C SER A 10 -21.72 -1.11 21.95
N SER A 11 -21.12 -1.92 21.09
CA SER A 11 -19.70 -2.23 21.16
C SER A 11 -18.99 -1.03 20.56
N ALA A 12 -18.41 -0.18 21.42
CA ALA A 12 -17.40 0.78 21.00
C ALA A 12 -16.33 0.07 20.15
N PRO A 13 -15.68 0.77 19.19
CA PRO A 13 -14.49 0.22 18.57
C PRO A 13 -13.45 0.06 19.67
N SER A 14 -13.19 -1.19 20.06
CA SER A 14 -11.98 -1.55 20.79
C SER A 14 -10.82 -1.03 19.96
N ASN A 15 -10.04 -0.12 20.53
CA ASN A 15 -8.76 0.31 19.97
C ASN A 15 -7.82 -0.91 20.04
N VAL A 16 -7.92 -1.75 19.01
CA VAL A 16 -6.93 -2.75 18.68
C VAL A 16 -5.85 -2.00 17.91
N ASP A 17 -4.64 -1.90 18.49
CA ASP A 17 -3.43 -1.64 17.70
C ASP A 17 -3.40 -2.69 16.59
N SER A 18 -3.96 -2.34 15.44
CA SER A 18 -4.22 -3.26 14.34
C SER A 18 -3.03 -3.20 13.41
N THR A 19 -1.91 -3.79 13.83
CA THR A 19 -0.72 -3.93 12.98
C THR A 19 -0.95 -4.93 11.83
N GLU A 20 -2.11 -5.59 11.78
CA GLU A 20 -2.48 -6.45 10.65
C GLU A 20 -3.00 -5.61 9.47
N PRO A 21 -2.50 -5.85 8.24
CA PRO A 21 -2.99 -5.16 7.07
C PRO A 21 -4.45 -5.52 6.76
N VAL A 22 -5.18 -4.57 6.18
CA VAL A 22 -6.58 -4.77 5.75
C VAL A 22 -6.62 -4.99 4.23
N LEU A 23 -7.39 -5.99 3.79
CA LEU A 23 -7.61 -6.30 2.37
C LEU A 23 -9.07 -6.06 1.98
N HIS A 24 -9.29 -5.18 1.01
CA HIS A 24 -10.58 -5.02 0.33
C HIS A 24 -10.47 -5.54 -1.11
N ALA A 25 -11.45 -6.34 -1.55
CA ALA A 25 -11.41 -7.01 -2.85
C ALA A 25 -12.61 -6.62 -3.74
N LYS A 26 -12.32 -6.17 -4.96
CA LYS A 26 -13.28 -5.96 -6.05
C LYS A 26 -13.24 -7.12 -7.03
N ILE A 27 -14.40 -7.70 -7.34
CA ILE A 27 -14.50 -8.85 -8.24
C ILE A 27 -14.94 -8.41 -9.63
N LEU A 28 -14.12 -8.70 -10.64
CA LEU A 28 -14.37 -8.43 -12.05
C LEU A 28 -14.65 -9.74 -12.79
N SER A 29 -15.72 -9.80 -13.58
CA SER A 29 -16.01 -10.98 -14.41
C SER A 29 -15.25 -10.93 -15.72
N ARG A 30 -14.52 -11.99 -16.05
CA ARG A 30 -13.77 -12.15 -17.31
C ARG A 30 -14.63 -12.04 -18.58
N LEU A 31 -15.95 -12.20 -18.47
CA LEU A 31 -16.87 -12.10 -19.61
C LEU A 31 -17.06 -10.67 -20.11
N PHE A 32 -16.83 -9.66 -19.27
CA PHE A 32 -17.13 -8.25 -19.58
C PHE A 32 -15.89 -7.37 -19.67
N TRP A 33 -14.72 -7.91 -19.32
CA TRP A 33 -13.47 -7.18 -19.31
C TRP A 33 -12.52 -7.74 -20.38
N PRO A 34 -11.72 -6.88 -21.05
CA PRO A 34 -10.69 -7.34 -21.98
C PRO A 34 -9.64 -8.17 -21.24
N GLN A 35 -8.70 -8.78 -21.98
CA GLN A 35 -7.56 -9.44 -21.35
C GLN A 35 -6.74 -8.39 -20.59
N LEU A 36 -6.67 -8.56 -19.28
CA LEU A 36 -5.91 -7.72 -18.37
C LEU A 36 -4.51 -8.34 -18.18
N GLN A 37 -3.52 -7.49 -17.95
CA GLN A 37 -2.13 -7.90 -17.88
C GLN A 37 -1.84 -8.56 -16.54
N ASP A 38 -1.35 -9.79 -16.60
CA ASP A 38 -0.85 -10.50 -15.44
C ASP A 38 0.63 -10.15 -15.26
N THR A 39 0.94 -9.31 -14.29
CA THR A 39 2.32 -9.13 -13.81
C THR A 39 2.47 -9.91 -12.52
N THR A 40 3.45 -10.80 -12.50
CA THR A 40 3.77 -11.63 -11.33
C THR A 40 5.01 -11.09 -10.66
N TYR A 41 4.88 -10.81 -9.37
CA TYR A 41 5.96 -10.59 -8.41
C TYR A 41 5.47 -11.11 -7.06
N LEU A 42 6.40 -11.39 -6.15
CA LEU A 42 6.07 -11.85 -4.81
C LEU A 42 5.59 -10.67 -3.96
N ILE A 43 4.35 -10.77 -3.48
CA ILE A 43 3.75 -9.80 -2.56
C ILE A 43 4.12 -10.13 -1.10
N PRO A 44 4.00 -9.16 -0.18
CA PRO A 44 4.26 -9.40 1.25
C PRO A 44 3.46 -10.60 1.80
N PRO A 45 4.07 -11.46 2.64
CA PRO A 45 3.43 -12.67 3.16
C PRO A 45 2.10 -12.43 3.88
N ALA A 46 1.99 -11.31 4.60
CA ALA A 46 0.77 -10.90 5.28
C ALA A 46 -0.39 -10.71 4.28
N ILE A 47 -0.13 -10.03 3.15
CA ILE A 47 -1.13 -9.80 2.09
C ILE A 47 -1.45 -11.10 1.35
N ALA A 48 -0.45 -11.94 1.06
CA ALA A 48 -0.66 -13.25 0.45
C ALA A 48 -1.59 -14.14 1.29
N SER A 49 -1.44 -14.10 2.62
CA SER A 49 -2.29 -14.84 3.55
C SER A 49 -3.74 -14.34 3.52
N LEU A 50 -3.94 -13.02 3.46
CA LEU A 50 -5.28 -12.42 3.33
C LEU A 50 -5.95 -12.77 2.00
N GLN A 51 -5.19 -12.72 0.90
CA GLN A 51 -5.67 -13.12 -0.42
C GLN A 51 -6.10 -14.60 -0.42
N SER A 52 -5.28 -15.49 0.14
CA SER A 52 -5.60 -16.92 0.23
C SER A 52 -6.87 -17.18 1.06
N ARG A 53 -7.01 -16.50 2.20
CA ARG A 53 -8.21 -16.59 3.06
C ARG A 53 -9.46 -16.12 2.31
N TYR A 54 -9.37 -15.00 1.60
CA TYR A 54 -10.48 -14.48 0.81
C TYR A 54 -10.87 -15.44 -0.33
N SER A 55 -9.88 -15.97 -1.08
CA SER A 55 -10.12 -16.94 -2.15
C SER A 55 -10.83 -18.19 -1.65
N THR A 56 -10.40 -18.75 -0.53
CA THR A 56 -11.03 -19.95 0.06
C THR A 56 -12.48 -19.68 0.47
N GLY A 57 -12.74 -18.53 1.10
CA GLY A 57 -14.09 -18.10 1.46
C GLY A 57 -14.99 -17.93 0.23
N PHE A 58 -14.48 -17.27 -0.81
CA PHE A 58 -15.20 -17.06 -2.06
C PHE A 58 -15.56 -18.37 -2.77
N GLU A 59 -14.60 -19.28 -2.91
CA GLU A 59 -14.81 -20.58 -3.57
C GLU A 59 -15.79 -21.46 -2.79
N SER A 60 -15.80 -21.40 -1.45
CA SER A 60 -16.78 -22.14 -0.64
C SER A 60 -18.23 -21.71 -0.89
N LEU A 61 -18.46 -20.43 -1.17
CA LEU A 61 -19.78 -19.85 -1.44
C LEU A 61 -20.19 -20.00 -2.91
N LYS A 62 -19.20 -20.08 -3.81
CA LYS A 62 -19.37 -20.05 -5.27
C LYS A 62 -18.48 -21.11 -5.93
N ALA A 63 -18.71 -22.38 -5.61
CA ALA A 63 -17.84 -23.51 -5.95
C ALA A 63 -17.50 -23.73 -7.44
N SER A 64 -18.24 -23.13 -8.38
CA SER A 64 -17.95 -23.21 -9.82
C SER A 64 -17.05 -22.09 -10.34
N ARG A 65 -16.52 -21.23 -9.45
CA ARG A 65 -15.82 -19.98 -9.79
C ARG A 65 -14.49 -19.95 -9.05
N LYS A 66 -13.44 -19.44 -9.70
CA LYS A 66 -12.10 -19.30 -9.12
C LYS A 66 -11.63 -17.86 -9.20
N LEU A 67 -10.93 -17.40 -8.18
CA LEU A 67 -10.32 -16.08 -8.20
C LEU A 67 -8.92 -16.13 -8.80
N THR A 68 -8.60 -15.11 -9.58
CA THR A 68 -7.22 -14.77 -9.94
C THR A 68 -6.97 -13.36 -9.44
N TRP A 69 -5.81 -13.10 -8.84
CA TRP A 69 -5.52 -11.79 -8.23
C TRP A 69 -4.83 -10.86 -9.22
N LEU A 70 -5.16 -9.57 -9.16
CA LEU A 70 -4.53 -8.52 -9.94
C LEU A 70 -3.73 -7.53 -9.10
N PRO A 71 -2.42 -7.74 -8.95
CA PRO A 71 -1.58 -6.75 -8.29
C PRO A 71 -1.50 -5.44 -9.10
N THR A 72 -1.57 -5.52 -10.43
CA THR A 72 -1.35 -4.37 -11.33
C THR A 72 -2.45 -3.32 -11.30
N LEU A 73 -3.69 -3.73 -11.00
CA LEU A 73 -4.82 -2.82 -10.88
C LEU A 73 -5.08 -2.37 -9.44
N GLY A 74 -4.42 -2.99 -8.46
CA GLY A 74 -4.64 -2.65 -7.06
C GLY A 74 -4.12 -1.26 -6.70
N GLN A 75 -4.62 -0.77 -5.58
CA GLN A 75 -4.12 0.42 -4.89
C GLN A 75 -3.94 0.08 -3.42
N THR A 76 -2.96 0.68 -2.75
CA THR A 76 -2.64 0.37 -1.36
C THR A 76 -2.23 1.62 -0.62
N THR A 77 -2.69 1.76 0.61
CA THR A 77 -2.20 2.80 1.51
C THR A 77 -1.11 2.20 2.39
N VAL A 78 0.06 2.83 2.38
CA VAL A 78 1.20 2.44 3.22
C VAL A 78 1.40 3.52 4.27
N GLU A 79 1.42 3.10 5.53
CA GLU A 79 1.82 3.93 6.66
C GLU A 79 3.21 3.49 7.12
N LEU A 80 4.13 4.44 7.19
CA LEU A 80 5.53 4.24 7.58
C LEU A 80 5.81 5.06 8.82
N GLU A 81 6.21 4.40 9.90
CA GLU A 81 6.73 5.05 11.10
C GLU A 81 8.26 5.10 11.01
N LEU A 82 8.80 6.31 10.85
CA LEU A 82 10.23 6.59 10.90
C LEU A 82 10.55 7.30 12.22
N GLN A 83 11.83 7.37 12.59
CA GLN A 83 12.24 7.94 13.88
C GLN A 83 11.77 9.37 14.16
N ASP A 84 11.68 10.21 13.12
CA ASP A 84 11.31 11.63 13.26
C ASP A 84 9.95 12.00 12.66
N ARG A 85 9.29 11.06 11.96
CA ARG A 85 8.05 11.33 11.21
C ARG A 85 7.26 10.07 10.90
N THR A 86 5.96 10.26 10.70
CA THR A 86 5.07 9.25 10.11
C THR A 86 4.67 9.71 8.72
N ILE A 87 4.72 8.80 7.74
CA ILE A 87 4.35 9.04 6.35
C ILE A 87 3.20 8.11 5.97
N VAL A 88 2.13 8.68 5.42
CA VAL A 88 1.01 7.90 4.86
C VAL A 88 0.92 8.21 3.38
N GLU A 89 1.04 7.18 2.54
CA GLU A 89 1.07 7.33 1.08
C GLU A 89 0.15 6.33 0.41
N GLU A 90 -0.65 6.81 -0.54
CA GLU A 90 -1.35 5.96 -1.49
C GLU A 90 -0.40 5.57 -2.63
N VAL A 91 -0.16 4.28 -2.78
CA VAL A 91 0.81 3.73 -3.71
C VAL A 91 0.25 2.55 -4.49
N LEU A 92 0.94 2.18 -5.55
CA LEU A 92 0.68 0.95 -6.28
C LEU A 92 1.25 -0.25 -5.49
N PRO A 93 0.65 -1.45 -5.61
CA PRO A 93 1.06 -2.61 -4.82
C PRO A 93 2.53 -2.99 -5.01
N TRP A 94 3.11 -2.81 -6.19
CA TRP A 94 4.54 -3.09 -6.43
C TRP A 94 5.47 -2.13 -5.69
N GLN A 95 5.05 -0.88 -5.48
CA GLN A 95 5.81 0.10 -4.67
C GLN A 95 5.72 -0.27 -3.19
N ALA A 96 4.54 -0.69 -2.72
CA ALA A 96 4.33 -1.18 -1.36
C ALA A 96 5.16 -2.44 -1.07
N THR A 97 5.22 -3.38 -2.01
CA THR A 97 6.06 -4.58 -1.91
C THR A 97 7.54 -4.23 -1.73
N VAL A 98 8.05 -3.27 -2.52
CA VAL A 98 9.47 -2.90 -2.44
C VAL A 98 9.80 -2.27 -1.09
N ILE A 99 8.97 -1.36 -0.57
CA ILE A 99 9.24 -0.77 0.76
C ILE A 99 9.07 -1.79 1.89
N TYR A 100 8.13 -2.72 1.77
CA TYR A 100 7.97 -3.81 2.74
C TYR A 100 9.24 -4.67 2.86
N ALA A 101 10.04 -4.81 1.79
CA ALA A 101 11.30 -5.55 1.85
C ALA A 101 12.38 -4.91 2.75
N PHE A 102 12.19 -3.64 3.13
CA PHE A 102 13.02 -2.94 4.12
C PHE A 102 12.47 -3.04 5.55
N ASN A 103 11.30 -3.68 5.74
CA ASN A 103 10.74 -3.92 7.07
C ASN A 103 11.55 -5.00 7.81
N ASN A 104 11.78 -4.76 9.10
CA ASN A 104 12.66 -5.60 9.91
C ASN A 104 11.90 -6.78 10.56
N ASP A 105 11.68 -7.87 9.83
CA ASP A 105 11.03 -9.07 10.40
C ASP A 105 12.02 -10.05 11.08
N SER A 106 13.33 -9.80 11.01
CA SER A 106 14.34 -10.69 11.60
C SER A 106 15.11 -10.00 12.70
N ALA A 107 15.48 -10.77 13.73
CA ALA A 107 16.20 -10.39 14.94
C ALA A 107 17.62 -9.82 14.70
N SER A 108 17.72 -8.86 13.78
CA SER A 108 18.88 -8.02 13.57
C SER A 108 18.96 -7.04 14.73
N ASP A 109 20.19 -6.80 15.18
CA ASP A 109 20.48 -5.81 16.22
C ASP A 109 19.85 -4.46 15.79
N PRO A 110 19.07 -3.79 16.64
CA PRO A 110 18.43 -2.51 16.32
C PRO A 110 19.44 -1.41 15.92
N ASN A 111 20.75 -1.65 16.13
CA ASN A 111 21.82 -0.74 15.69
C ASN A 111 22.34 -1.01 14.26
N VAL A 112 21.83 -2.02 13.55
CA VAL A 112 22.29 -2.35 12.18
C VAL A 112 21.36 -1.69 11.16
N GLU A 113 21.96 -0.85 10.32
CA GLU A 113 21.26 -0.22 9.20
C GLU A 113 20.81 -1.28 8.18
N ILE A 114 19.51 -1.25 7.83
CA ILE A 114 18.93 -2.17 6.87
C ILE A 114 19.22 -1.66 5.47
N THR A 115 20.14 -2.34 4.80
CA THR A 115 20.51 -2.03 3.40
C THR A 115 20.04 -3.14 2.45
N LYS A 116 19.52 -2.77 1.28
CA LYS A 116 19.15 -3.69 0.21
C LYS A 116 19.77 -3.26 -1.11
N SER A 117 20.32 -4.21 -1.86
CA SER A 117 20.78 -3.95 -3.22
C SER A 117 19.65 -4.11 -4.25
N VAL A 118 19.75 -3.43 -5.39
CA VAL A 118 18.81 -3.60 -6.50
C VAL A 118 18.72 -5.08 -6.94
N GLN A 119 19.86 -5.78 -6.99
CA GLN A 119 19.87 -7.18 -7.41
C GLN A 119 19.18 -8.09 -6.39
N GLU A 120 19.42 -7.87 -5.09
CA GLU A 120 18.73 -8.60 -4.03
C GLU A 120 17.21 -8.41 -4.09
N LEU A 121 16.73 -7.19 -4.33
CA LEU A 121 15.29 -6.92 -4.46
C LEU A 121 14.67 -7.59 -5.69
N ILE A 122 15.38 -7.63 -6.82
CA ILE A 122 14.93 -8.35 -8.02
C ILE A 122 14.76 -9.84 -7.71
N ASP A 123 15.77 -10.44 -7.07
CA ASP A 123 15.80 -11.88 -6.83
C ASP A 123 14.79 -12.28 -5.74
N THR A 124 14.69 -11.50 -4.66
CA THR A 124 13.80 -11.81 -3.53
C THR A 124 12.34 -11.55 -3.82
N LEU A 125 12.03 -10.54 -4.65
CA LEU A 125 10.65 -10.18 -5.00
C LEU A 125 10.20 -10.80 -6.32
N GLU A 126 11.09 -11.50 -7.03
CA GLU A 126 10.89 -11.97 -8.41
C GLU A 126 10.29 -10.87 -9.30
N MET A 127 10.82 -9.65 -9.17
CA MET A 127 10.27 -8.44 -9.76
C MET A 127 11.18 -7.88 -10.85
N ASP A 128 10.58 -7.40 -11.95
CA ASP A 128 11.33 -6.77 -13.03
C ASP A 128 12.21 -5.61 -12.55
N ARG A 129 13.46 -5.57 -13.03
CA ARG A 129 14.45 -4.54 -12.69
C ARG A 129 13.91 -3.12 -12.88
N SER A 130 13.15 -2.87 -13.94
CA SER A 130 12.56 -1.55 -14.22
C SER A 130 11.54 -1.13 -13.15
N LEU A 131 10.73 -2.06 -12.64
CA LEU A 131 9.80 -1.82 -11.54
C LEU A 131 10.57 -1.56 -10.25
N VAL A 132 11.53 -2.40 -9.88
CA VAL A 132 12.36 -2.19 -8.67
C VAL A 132 13.02 -0.82 -8.69
N ILE A 133 13.68 -0.44 -9.78
CA ILE A 133 14.32 0.89 -9.91
C ILE A 133 13.30 2.01 -9.81
N SER A 134 12.12 1.86 -10.40
CA SER A 134 11.07 2.88 -10.35
C SER A 134 10.52 3.06 -8.94
N ALA A 135 10.41 1.98 -8.15
CA ALA A 135 9.92 2.01 -6.78
C ALA A 135 10.96 2.67 -5.86
N LEU A 136 12.23 2.30 -6.01
CA LEU A 136 13.32 2.90 -5.26
C LEU A 136 13.42 4.40 -5.52
N LYS A 137 13.28 4.83 -6.78
CA LYS A 137 13.23 6.27 -7.14
C LYS A 137 12.02 6.98 -6.53
N PHE A 138 10.85 6.34 -6.56
CA PHE A 138 9.65 6.88 -5.92
C PHE A 138 9.88 7.11 -4.42
N TRP A 139 10.36 6.09 -3.70
CA TRP A 139 10.61 6.20 -2.26
C TRP A 139 11.78 7.12 -1.91
N THR A 140 12.77 7.26 -2.81
CA THR A 140 13.83 8.27 -2.66
C THR A 140 13.28 9.68 -2.82
N HIS A 141 12.37 9.90 -3.78
CA HIS A 141 11.72 11.20 -3.97
C HIS A 141 10.83 11.60 -2.80
N LYS A 142 10.21 10.61 -2.14
CA LYS A 142 9.45 10.75 -0.89
C LYS A 142 10.34 10.88 0.35
N LEU A 143 11.67 10.91 0.17
CA LEU A 143 12.66 10.97 1.23
C LEU A 143 12.52 9.82 2.24
N VAL A 144 12.05 8.64 1.81
CA VAL A 144 11.92 7.45 2.67
C VAL A 144 13.15 6.56 2.54
N LEU A 145 13.70 6.45 1.33
CA LEU A 145 14.93 5.71 1.06
C LEU A 145 16.02 6.66 0.57
N HIS A 146 17.27 6.25 0.73
CA HIS A 146 18.40 6.91 0.10
C HIS A 146 19.40 5.88 -0.39
N GLU A 147 20.19 6.24 -1.40
CA GLU A 147 21.28 5.39 -1.86
C GLU A 147 22.50 5.62 -0.94
N THR A 148 23.02 4.55 -0.32
CA THR A 148 24.11 4.65 0.66
C THR A 148 25.37 5.27 0.07
N THR A 149 25.61 5.01 -1.22
CA THR A 149 26.67 5.67 -2.00
C THR A 149 26.15 5.91 -3.42
N PRO A 150 26.32 7.12 -3.99
CA PRO A 150 25.83 7.43 -5.33
C PRO A 150 26.29 6.42 -6.38
N GLY A 151 25.35 5.78 -7.06
CA GLY A 151 25.60 4.79 -8.11
C GLY A 151 25.97 3.38 -7.63
N SER A 152 25.97 3.11 -6.32
CA SER A 152 26.21 1.78 -5.77
C SER A 152 25.07 0.78 -6.05
N GLY A 153 23.85 1.27 -6.27
CA GLY A 153 22.64 0.46 -6.34
C GLY A 153 22.24 -0.16 -4.99
N ILE A 154 22.77 0.35 -3.88
CA ILE A 154 22.46 -0.08 -2.51
C ILE A 154 21.68 1.03 -1.83
N TYR A 155 20.52 0.66 -1.30
CA TYR A 155 19.58 1.59 -0.67
C TYR A 155 19.42 1.25 0.80
N ALA A 156 19.16 2.28 1.61
CA ALA A 156 18.87 2.18 3.03
C ALA A 156 17.71 3.10 3.40
N VAL A 157 17.07 2.81 4.53
CA VAL A 157 15.98 3.63 5.08
C VAL A 157 16.53 4.96 5.58
N LEU A 158 15.88 6.07 5.20
CA LEU A 158 16.20 7.41 5.68
C LEU A 158 15.35 7.75 6.91
N GLU A 159 15.77 7.21 8.05
CA GLU A 159 15.06 7.32 9.35
C GLU A 159 14.88 8.76 9.83
N THR A 160 15.85 9.63 9.57
CA THR A 160 15.83 11.02 10.02
C THR A 160 16.21 11.98 8.90
N LEU A 161 15.48 13.09 8.79
CA LEU A 161 15.74 14.17 7.85
C LEU A 161 16.71 15.20 8.44
N ASP A 162 17.65 15.65 7.61
CA ASP A 162 18.43 16.85 7.88
C ASP A 162 17.56 18.12 7.68
N PRO A 163 18.02 19.32 8.11
CA PRO A 163 17.24 20.54 7.98
C PRO A 163 16.85 20.90 6.54
N SER A 164 17.71 20.58 5.57
CA SER A 164 17.49 20.83 4.14
C SER A 164 16.42 19.91 3.57
N ASP A 165 16.50 18.62 3.86
CA ASP A 165 15.53 17.62 3.42
C ASP A 165 14.19 17.77 4.14
N ARG A 166 14.19 18.23 5.41
CA ARG A 166 12.96 18.60 6.10
C ARG A 166 12.26 19.77 5.41
N ALA A 167 12.99 20.83 5.06
CA ALA A 167 12.40 21.94 4.30
C ALA A 167 11.84 21.50 2.92
N ARG A 168 12.48 20.53 2.27
CA ARG A 168 11.97 19.92 1.02
C ARG A 168 10.69 19.12 1.27
N SER A 169 10.65 18.30 2.32
CA SER A 169 9.48 17.53 2.72
C SER A 169 8.29 18.44 3.01
N ASP A 170 8.50 19.52 3.78
CA ASP A 170 7.45 20.51 4.10
C ASP A 170 6.92 21.22 2.84
N ALA A 171 7.82 21.56 1.91
CA ALA A 171 7.44 22.16 0.62
C ALA A 171 6.62 21.19 -0.25
N GLN A 172 7.00 19.90 -0.29
CA GLN A 172 6.25 18.86 -1.01
C GLN A 172 4.85 18.67 -0.41
N ALA A 173 4.73 18.64 0.92
CA ALA A 173 3.43 18.54 1.60
C ALA A 173 2.53 19.75 1.30
N THR A 174 3.09 20.97 1.31
CA THR A 174 2.35 22.20 0.99
C THR A 174 1.85 22.19 -0.46
N ALA A 175 2.66 21.75 -1.41
CA ALA A 175 2.27 21.67 -2.82
C ALA A 175 1.17 20.64 -3.07
N ALA A 176 1.20 19.50 -2.37
CA ALA A 176 0.14 18.49 -2.45
C ALA A 176 -1.20 19.01 -1.88
N GLY A 177 -1.16 19.83 -0.82
CA GLY A 177 -2.35 20.47 -0.25
C GLY A 177 -2.92 21.62 -1.10
N ALA A 178 -2.05 22.42 -1.72
CA ALA A 178 -2.46 23.57 -2.55
C ALA A 178 -3.20 23.18 -3.84
N GLY A 179 -3.04 21.94 -4.32
CA GLY A 179 -3.81 21.40 -5.45
C GLY A 179 -5.30 21.19 -5.15
N ALA A 180 -5.75 21.35 -3.90
CA ALA A 180 -7.14 21.17 -3.49
C ALA A 180 -7.93 22.47 -3.31
N GLU A 181 -7.32 23.66 -3.38
CA GLU A 181 -7.97 24.93 -2.97
C GLU A 181 -8.32 25.94 -4.08
N ASP A 182 -8.05 25.70 -5.37
CA ASP A 182 -8.46 26.62 -6.46
C ASP A 182 -9.37 25.94 -7.48
N ALA A 183 -10.64 25.78 -7.10
CA ALA A 183 -11.75 25.54 -8.03
C ALA A 183 -12.83 26.60 -7.76
N PRO A 184 -13.21 27.44 -8.75
CA PRO A 184 -14.27 28.41 -8.57
C PRO A 184 -15.61 27.68 -8.40
N ASP A 185 -16.36 28.08 -7.39
CA ASP A 185 -17.73 27.67 -7.09
C ASP A 185 -18.65 27.97 -8.28
N ALA A 186 -18.95 26.94 -9.06
CA ALA A 186 -20.06 26.90 -10.00
C ALA A 186 -20.94 25.69 -9.61
N GLY A 187 -21.96 25.96 -8.80
CA GLY A 187 -22.89 24.98 -8.31
C GLY A 187 -23.54 24.13 -9.41
N ALA A 188 -23.40 22.81 -9.28
CA ALA A 188 -24.31 21.81 -9.84
C ALA A 188 -24.32 20.56 -8.94
N LYS A 189 -25.50 19.96 -8.84
CA LYS A 189 -25.97 19.05 -7.79
C LYS A 189 -25.34 17.65 -7.80
N ASP A 190 -25.24 17.09 -6.59
CA ASP A 190 -25.53 15.68 -6.20
C ASP A 190 -24.88 14.54 -7.00
N LYS A 191 -23.84 13.92 -6.43
CA LYS A 191 -23.88 12.52 -5.91
C LYS A 191 -22.54 12.07 -5.32
N GLY A 192 -22.61 11.65 -4.05
CA GLY A 192 -21.76 10.70 -3.32
C GLY A 192 -20.29 10.52 -3.69
N ILE A 193 -19.41 11.01 -2.82
CA ILE A 193 -18.02 10.54 -2.69
C ILE A 193 -17.91 9.75 -1.39
N THR A 194 -17.48 8.50 -1.49
CA THR A 194 -16.66 7.83 -0.47
C THR A 194 -15.57 7.09 -1.23
N GLY A 195 -14.33 7.55 -1.08
CA GLY A 195 -13.15 6.89 -1.62
C GLY A 195 -13.01 5.51 -0.97
N GLU A 196 -13.03 4.48 -1.79
CA GLU A 196 -12.83 3.09 -1.40
C GLU A 196 -11.57 2.63 -2.13
N HIS A 197 -10.64 2.06 -1.37
CA HIS A 197 -9.33 1.61 -1.84
C HIS A 197 -9.42 0.12 -2.11
N ASP A 198 -9.05 -0.32 -3.31
CA ASP A 198 -9.44 -1.64 -3.80
C ASP A 198 -8.31 -2.44 -4.42
N VAL A 199 -8.32 -3.74 -4.11
CA VAL A 199 -7.56 -4.75 -4.83
C VAL A 199 -8.51 -5.49 -5.76
N TYR A 200 -8.16 -5.61 -7.04
CA TYR A 200 -9.02 -6.29 -8.01
C TYR A 200 -8.71 -7.79 -8.06
N ALA A 201 -9.75 -8.59 -8.16
CA ALA A 201 -9.69 -10.02 -8.40
C ALA A 201 -10.61 -10.37 -9.57
N TYR A 202 -10.25 -11.40 -10.32
CA TYR A 202 -10.99 -11.86 -11.49
C TYR A 202 -11.79 -13.11 -11.22
N GLU A 203 -12.91 -13.26 -11.92
CA GLU A 203 -13.72 -14.48 -11.96
C GLU A 203 -14.01 -14.93 -13.40
#